data_AF-A0A4Q3TN24-F1
#
_entry.id   AF-A0A4Q3TN24-F1
#
_cell.length_a   1.000
_cell.length_b   1.000
_cell.length_c   1.000
_cell.angle_alpha   90.00
_cell.angle_beta   90.00
_cell.angle_gamma   90.00
#
_symmetry.space_group_name_H-M   'P 1'
#
loop_
_entity.id
_entity.type
_entity.pdbx_description
1 polymer ?
#
loop_
_entity_poly.entity_id
_entity_poly.type
_entity_poly.pdbx_seq_one_letter_code
_entity_poly.pdbx_strand_id
1 'polypeptide(L)'
;AEADPRRFHFATTFSMQGFGQPGWADRTNAAIDAEVARGAVAVKVWKNVGMVERDASGQLIFIDDAGLNPIFSHLAATGVPLIAHQGEPYNCWLPLDQMTTANDRAYFSAHPEYHMYLHPEMPRYEDLMARRDTVVSRNPTLHFVGAHMASLEWSVDEMSKFLDAHPNAVIETAARMAQIQYQSVRDYAKVRDFFIKYQDRILYGTDLTLNPGEDVAAFRQAAHEVWTNDWAYLATDGTRHVDDIDADVTGLALPKSVIDKIYYANAQREFFSRP
;
A
#
# COMPACT_ATOMS: atom_id res chain seq x y z
N ALA A 1 -20.90 0.40 1.48
CA ALA A 1 -21.00 -0.26 0.16
C ALA A 1 -22.45 -0.56 -0.21
N GLU A 2 -23.19 -1.33 0.60
CA GLU A 2 -24.60 -1.69 0.29
C GLU A 2 -25.53 -0.48 0.03
N ALA A 3 -25.41 0.58 0.82
CA ALA A 3 -26.26 1.77 0.69
C ALA A 3 -25.96 2.65 -0.54
N ASP A 4 -24.74 2.61 -1.08
CA ASP A 4 -24.34 3.37 -2.28
C ASP A 4 -23.24 2.62 -3.07
N PRO A 5 -23.62 1.53 -3.75
CA PRO A 5 -22.67 0.62 -4.42
C PRO A 5 -22.06 1.20 -5.70
N ARG A 6 -22.49 2.41 -6.12
CA ARG A 6 -21.89 3.13 -7.26
C ARG A 6 -20.66 3.95 -6.86
N ARG A 7 -20.51 4.26 -5.57
CA ARG A 7 -19.43 5.11 -5.06
C ARG A 7 -18.57 4.39 -4.03
N PHE A 8 -19.17 3.51 -3.23
CA PHE A 8 -18.47 2.80 -2.16
C PHE A 8 -18.31 1.34 -2.50
N HIS A 9 -17.06 0.96 -2.74
CA HIS A 9 -16.61 -0.40 -2.93
C HIS A 9 -15.76 -0.80 -1.73
N PHE A 10 -15.59 -2.10 -1.50
CA PHE A 10 -14.80 -2.59 -0.38
C PHE A 10 -13.90 -3.74 -0.80
N ALA A 11 -12.75 -3.83 -0.14
CA ALA A 11 -11.94 -5.03 -0.11
C ALA A 11 -12.33 -5.83 1.13
N THR A 12 -12.38 -7.15 1.02
CA THR A 12 -12.48 -8.03 2.19
C THR A 12 -11.09 -8.36 2.73
N THR A 13 -11.01 -9.10 3.82
CA THR A 13 -9.78 -9.66 4.40
C THR A 13 -10.07 -11.09 4.87
N PHE A 14 -9.02 -11.85 5.21
CA PHE A 14 -9.17 -13.16 5.83
C PHE A 14 -8.56 -13.19 7.23
N SER A 15 -9.04 -14.12 8.05
CA SER A 15 -8.54 -14.36 9.41
C SER A 15 -7.40 -15.38 9.39
N MET A 16 -6.35 -15.12 10.17
CA MET A 16 -5.28 -16.07 10.45
C MET A 16 -5.66 -17.09 11.55
N GLN A 17 -6.84 -16.96 12.15
CA GLN A 17 -7.31 -17.89 13.17
C GLN A 17 -7.40 -19.33 12.61
N GLY A 18 -6.73 -20.25 13.29
CA GLY A 18 -6.67 -21.65 12.86
C GLY A 18 -5.68 -21.94 11.73
N PHE A 19 -4.82 -20.97 11.37
CA PHE A 19 -3.70 -21.20 10.46
C PHE A 19 -2.87 -22.42 10.89
N GLY A 20 -2.47 -23.24 9.92
CA GLY A 20 -1.78 -24.51 10.14
C GLY A 20 -2.67 -25.70 10.49
N GLN A 21 -3.98 -25.51 10.74
CA GLN A 21 -4.91 -26.62 10.99
C GLN A 21 -5.48 -27.19 9.67
N PRO A 22 -5.82 -28.50 9.62
CA PRO A 22 -6.47 -29.10 8.47
C PRO A 22 -7.72 -28.34 8.00
N GLY A 23 -7.81 -28.11 6.69
CA GLY A 23 -8.91 -27.40 6.04
C GLY A 23 -8.99 -25.90 6.32
N TRP A 24 -7.98 -25.29 6.94
CA TRP A 24 -7.95 -23.82 7.13
C TRP A 24 -8.04 -23.09 5.79
N ALA A 25 -7.19 -23.46 4.83
CA ALA A 25 -7.18 -22.83 3.51
C ALA A 25 -8.52 -22.93 2.79
N ASP A 26 -9.17 -24.10 2.81
CA ASP A 26 -10.47 -24.31 2.16
C ASP A 26 -11.57 -23.44 2.79
N ARG A 27 -11.60 -23.35 4.12
CA ARG A 27 -12.56 -22.47 4.83
C ARG A 27 -12.30 -21.00 4.55
N THR A 28 -11.03 -20.60 4.49
CA THR A 28 -10.63 -19.23 4.18
C THR A 28 -11.02 -18.86 2.74
N ASN A 29 -10.75 -19.71 1.76
CA ASN A 29 -11.15 -19.48 0.38
C ASN A 29 -12.68 -19.42 0.23
N ALA A 30 -13.42 -20.31 0.90
CA ALA A 30 -14.88 -20.26 0.91
C ALA A 30 -15.43 -18.95 1.54
N ALA A 31 -14.78 -18.44 2.57
CA ALA A 31 -15.14 -17.15 3.17
C ALA A 31 -14.83 -15.97 2.22
N ILE A 32 -13.68 -15.99 1.56
CA ILE A 32 -13.32 -15.01 0.52
C ILE A 32 -14.37 -15.02 -0.61
N ASP A 33 -14.74 -16.20 -1.11
CA ASP A 33 -15.73 -16.34 -2.18
C ASP A 33 -17.11 -15.78 -1.77
N ALA A 34 -17.52 -16.03 -0.52
CA ALA A 34 -18.76 -15.49 0.02
C ALA A 34 -18.74 -13.95 0.08
N GLU A 35 -17.61 -13.34 0.45
CA GLU A 35 -17.46 -11.87 0.49
C GLU A 35 -17.35 -11.25 -0.90
N VAL A 36 -16.69 -11.93 -1.84
CA VAL A 36 -16.67 -11.55 -3.26
C VAL A 36 -18.07 -11.59 -3.85
N ALA A 37 -18.87 -12.61 -3.54
CA ALA A 37 -20.27 -12.69 -3.93
C ALA A 37 -21.14 -11.56 -3.34
N ARG A 38 -20.73 -10.98 -2.19
CA ARG A 38 -21.35 -9.80 -1.58
C ARG A 38 -20.84 -8.47 -2.16
N GLY A 39 -19.92 -8.51 -3.11
CA GLY A 39 -19.42 -7.33 -3.82
C GLY A 39 -18.03 -6.87 -3.42
N ALA A 40 -17.26 -7.67 -2.65
CA ALA A 40 -15.86 -7.36 -2.42
C ALA A 40 -15.10 -7.32 -3.76
N VAL A 41 -14.33 -6.24 -3.98
CA VAL A 41 -13.58 -6.02 -5.23
C VAL A 41 -12.14 -6.50 -5.16
N ALA A 42 -11.64 -6.79 -3.95
CA ALA A 42 -10.29 -7.26 -3.70
C ALA A 42 -10.23 -7.96 -2.33
N VAL A 43 -9.09 -8.60 -2.04
CA VAL A 43 -8.73 -9.11 -0.72
C VAL A 43 -7.52 -8.35 -0.20
N LYS A 44 -7.57 -7.87 1.05
CA LYS A 44 -6.43 -7.27 1.74
C LYS A 44 -5.72 -8.32 2.58
N VAL A 45 -4.40 -8.39 2.47
CA VAL A 45 -3.52 -8.96 3.49
C VAL A 45 -2.83 -7.80 4.22
N TRP A 46 -2.91 -7.81 5.54
CA TRP A 46 -2.41 -6.76 6.41
C TRP A 46 -0.97 -7.04 6.86
N LYS A 47 -0.27 -6.00 7.32
CA LYS A 47 1.12 -6.09 7.83
C LYS A 47 1.27 -6.96 9.08
N ASN A 48 0.16 -7.34 9.73
CA ASN A 48 0.20 -8.32 10.84
C ASN A 48 0.80 -9.66 10.36
N VAL A 49 0.56 -10.06 9.11
CA VAL A 49 1.29 -11.17 8.49
C VAL A 49 2.71 -10.70 8.20
N GLY A 50 3.69 -11.27 8.89
CA GLY A 50 5.10 -10.90 8.85
C GLY A 50 5.56 -10.05 10.04
N MET A 51 4.65 -9.46 10.83
CA MET A 51 5.03 -8.61 11.97
C MET A 51 4.33 -8.94 13.30
N VAL A 52 3.22 -9.69 13.29
CA VAL A 52 2.42 -9.97 14.49
C VAL A 52 1.98 -11.42 14.55
N GLU A 53 1.44 -11.96 13.46
CA GLU A 53 0.88 -13.29 13.39
C GLU A 53 1.96 -14.34 13.63
N ARG A 54 1.67 -15.31 14.50
CA ARG A 54 2.62 -16.35 14.90
C ARG A 54 2.02 -17.73 14.74
N ASP A 55 2.86 -18.69 14.35
CA ASP A 55 2.49 -20.08 14.24
C ASP A 55 2.42 -20.76 15.63
N ALA A 56 2.08 -22.05 15.65
CA ALA A 56 2.00 -22.83 16.88
C ALA A 56 3.34 -22.99 17.63
N SER A 57 4.46 -22.72 16.96
CA SER A 57 5.81 -22.71 17.56
C SER A 57 6.24 -21.33 18.06
N GLY A 58 5.39 -20.30 17.88
CA GLY A 58 5.65 -18.91 18.27
C GLY A 58 6.47 -18.13 17.24
N GLN A 59 6.75 -18.71 16.07
CA GLN A 59 7.49 -18.04 14.99
C GLN A 59 6.58 -17.16 14.16
N LEU A 60 7.09 -16.04 13.66
CA LEU A 60 6.31 -15.15 12.80
C LEU A 60 5.89 -15.86 11.51
N ILE A 61 4.62 -15.73 11.16
CA ILE A 61 4.08 -16.20 9.88
C ILE A 61 4.32 -15.10 8.87
N PHE A 62 5.19 -15.36 7.90
CA PHE A 62 5.48 -14.43 6.82
C PHE A 62 4.53 -14.61 5.63
N ILE A 63 4.43 -13.57 4.79
CA ILE A 63 3.57 -13.61 3.60
C ILE A 63 3.94 -14.75 2.64
N ASP A 64 5.21 -15.16 2.58
CA ASP A 64 5.69 -16.24 1.71
C ASP A 64 5.61 -17.64 2.35
N ASP A 65 4.95 -17.77 3.49
CA ASP A 65 4.69 -19.05 4.14
C ASP A 65 3.88 -19.98 3.22
N ALA A 66 4.29 -21.24 3.14
CA ALA A 66 3.64 -22.22 2.26
C ALA A 66 2.16 -22.46 2.59
N GLY A 67 1.75 -22.24 3.83
CA GLY A 67 0.35 -22.31 4.26
C GLY A 67 -0.55 -21.24 3.62
N LEU A 68 0.02 -20.12 3.15
CA LEU A 68 -0.71 -19.05 2.45
C LEU A 68 -0.80 -19.27 0.93
N ASN A 69 0.04 -20.16 0.35
CA ASN A 69 0.04 -20.43 -1.09
C ASN A 69 -1.35 -20.81 -1.66
N PRO A 70 -2.18 -21.63 -1.00
CA PRO A 70 -3.52 -21.95 -1.51
C PRO A 70 -4.43 -20.71 -1.60
N ILE A 71 -4.22 -19.70 -0.76
CA ILE A 71 -4.99 -18.46 -0.81
C ILE A 71 -4.58 -17.64 -2.04
N PHE A 72 -3.27 -17.41 -2.24
CA PHE A 72 -2.79 -16.65 -3.40
C PHE A 72 -3.08 -17.35 -4.73
N SER A 73 -2.99 -18.68 -4.76
CA SER A 73 -3.35 -19.47 -5.94
C SER A 73 -4.84 -19.33 -6.27
N HIS A 74 -5.70 -19.30 -5.25
CA HIS A 74 -7.15 -19.09 -5.41
C HIS A 74 -7.46 -17.69 -5.93
N LEU A 75 -6.83 -16.65 -5.38
CA LEU A 75 -6.97 -15.27 -5.86
C LEU A 75 -6.49 -15.12 -7.31
N ALA A 76 -5.35 -15.74 -7.66
CA ALA A 76 -4.83 -15.76 -9.02
C ALA A 76 -5.78 -16.48 -9.99
N ALA A 77 -6.39 -17.60 -9.57
CA ALA A 77 -7.32 -18.37 -10.40
C ALA A 77 -8.67 -17.67 -10.61
N THR A 78 -9.15 -16.93 -9.60
CA THR A 78 -10.42 -16.20 -9.64
C THR A 78 -10.28 -14.77 -10.18
N GLY A 79 -9.05 -14.30 -10.41
CA GLY A 79 -8.77 -12.94 -10.85
C GLY A 79 -9.06 -11.87 -9.78
N VAL A 80 -9.28 -12.26 -8.52
CA VAL A 80 -9.54 -11.30 -7.43
C VAL A 80 -8.21 -10.66 -7.01
N PRO A 81 -8.07 -9.31 -7.08
CA PRO A 81 -6.82 -8.65 -6.70
C PRO A 81 -6.48 -8.81 -5.23
N LEU A 82 -5.17 -8.93 -4.96
CA LEU A 82 -4.61 -8.88 -3.61
C LEU A 82 -4.05 -7.49 -3.34
N ILE A 83 -4.61 -6.79 -2.35
CA ILE A 83 -3.97 -5.61 -1.76
C ILE A 83 -3.05 -6.10 -0.65
N ALA A 84 -1.74 -5.85 -0.76
CA ALA A 84 -0.75 -6.34 0.17
C ALA A 84 -0.06 -5.18 0.91
N HIS A 85 -0.30 -5.10 2.23
CA HIS A 85 0.43 -4.19 3.12
C HIS A 85 1.52 -5.00 3.81
N GLN A 86 2.78 -4.80 3.42
CA GLN A 86 3.89 -5.69 3.82
C GLN A 86 5.05 -4.96 4.47
N GLY A 87 4.72 -4.06 5.39
CA GLY A 87 5.67 -3.33 6.20
C GLY A 87 5.24 -1.89 6.45
N GLU A 88 5.90 -1.28 7.41
CA GLU A 88 5.84 0.15 7.70
C GLU A 88 6.60 0.96 6.63
N PRO A 89 6.53 2.32 6.64
CA PRO A 89 7.50 3.10 5.87
C PRO A 89 8.94 2.78 6.30
N TYR A 90 9.92 2.92 5.42
CA TYR A 90 11.33 2.63 5.68
C TYR A 90 11.89 3.40 6.88
N ASN A 91 11.36 4.62 7.12
CA ASN A 91 11.65 5.42 8.31
C ASN A 91 11.51 4.62 9.62
N CYS A 92 10.59 3.64 9.70
CA CYS A 92 10.41 2.75 10.85
C CYS A 92 11.67 1.97 11.26
N TRP A 93 12.60 1.71 10.33
CA TRP A 93 13.87 1.03 10.59
C TRP A 93 15.06 1.99 10.73
N LEU A 94 14.83 3.30 10.72
CA LEU A 94 15.87 4.30 10.86
C LEU A 94 15.91 4.88 12.28
N PRO A 95 17.10 5.34 12.75
CA PRO A 95 17.18 6.28 13.87
C PRO A 95 16.26 7.48 13.63
N LEU A 96 15.67 8.04 14.70
CA LEU A 96 14.77 9.18 14.57
C LEU A 96 15.40 10.31 13.76
N ASP A 97 16.64 10.74 14.07
CA ASP A 97 17.38 11.80 13.38
C ASP A 97 17.59 11.58 11.87
N GLN A 98 17.51 10.34 11.39
CA GLN A 98 17.65 9.99 9.97
C GLN A 98 16.32 9.87 9.22
N MET A 99 15.17 9.93 9.91
CA MET A 99 13.86 9.84 9.26
C MET A 99 13.59 11.01 8.32
N THR A 100 13.02 10.72 7.16
CA THR A 100 12.82 11.70 6.08
C THR A 100 11.63 12.64 6.28
N THR A 101 10.67 12.27 7.14
CA THR A 101 9.46 13.06 7.38
C THR A 101 9.21 13.30 8.87
N ALA A 102 8.60 14.44 9.20
CA ALA A 102 8.28 14.88 10.55
C ALA A 102 7.12 14.07 11.17
N ASN A 103 6.12 13.70 10.37
CA ASN A 103 5.02 12.85 10.82
C ASN A 103 5.49 11.45 11.27
N ASP A 104 6.32 10.76 10.47
CA ASP A 104 6.88 9.44 10.83
C ASP A 104 7.72 9.57 12.10
N ARG A 105 8.57 10.60 12.18
CA ARG A 105 9.39 10.90 13.37
C ARG A 105 8.55 11.13 14.61
N ALA A 106 7.49 11.92 14.51
CA ALA A 106 6.58 12.19 15.63
C ALA A 106 5.87 10.91 16.06
N TYR A 107 5.37 10.12 15.10
CA TYR A 107 4.68 8.86 15.36
C TYR A 107 5.59 7.84 16.06
N PHE A 108 6.76 7.54 15.49
CA PHE A 108 7.68 6.55 16.07
C PHE A 108 8.34 7.03 17.37
N SER A 109 8.45 8.34 17.59
CA SER A 109 8.84 8.87 18.90
C SER A 109 7.75 8.68 19.96
N ALA A 110 6.47 8.76 19.57
CA ALA A 110 5.33 8.58 20.48
C ALA A 110 4.95 7.10 20.69
N HIS A 111 5.29 6.25 19.71
CA HIS A 111 4.98 4.83 19.66
C HIS A 111 6.25 3.97 19.50
N PRO A 112 7.16 3.97 20.51
CA PRO A 112 8.40 3.20 20.43
C PRO A 112 8.16 1.70 20.23
N GLU A 113 7.00 1.16 20.66
CA GLU A 113 6.58 -0.23 20.44
C GLU A 113 6.40 -0.60 18.95
N TYR A 114 6.24 0.39 18.08
CA TYR A 114 6.14 0.21 16.64
C TYR A 114 7.38 0.69 15.88
N HIS A 115 8.38 1.25 16.58
CA HIS A 115 9.62 1.75 15.97
C HIS A 115 10.63 0.61 15.79
N MET A 116 10.58 -0.09 14.65
CA MET A 116 11.38 -1.32 14.41
C MET A 116 12.89 -1.15 14.58
N TYR A 117 13.44 0.07 14.44
CA TYR A 117 14.84 0.36 14.79
C TYR A 117 15.20 -0.05 16.24
N LEU A 118 14.25 0.04 17.18
CA LEU A 118 14.43 -0.33 18.59
C LEU A 118 14.18 -1.82 18.86
N HIS A 119 13.74 -2.58 17.85
CA HIS A 119 13.30 -3.97 17.96
C HIS A 119 14.12 -4.89 17.03
N PRO A 120 15.43 -5.08 17.27
CA PRO A 120 16.28 -5.91 16.42
C PRO A 120 15.90 -7.41 16.42
N GLU A 121 15.05 -7.83 17.35
CA GLU A 121 14.43 -9.17 17.37
C GLU A 121 13.33 -9.35 16.31
N MET A 122 12.79 -8.24 15.80
CA MET A 122 11.76 -8.23 14.75
C MET A 122 12.41 -8.24 13.35
N PRO A 123 11.67 -8.62 12.30
CA PRO A 123 12.22 -8.71 10.96
C PRO A 123 12.80 -7.39 10.46
N ARG A 124 13.90 -7.49 9.72
CA ARG A 124 14.45 -6.33 9.02
C ARG A 124 13.54 -5.93 7.88
N TYR A 125 13.61 -4.66 7.50
CA TYR A 125 12.95 -4.15 6.30
C TYR A 125 13.24 -5.03 5.07
N GLU A 126 14.51 -5.33 4.82
CA GLU A 126 14.92 -6.08 3.63
C GLU A 126 14.33 -7.49 3.59
N ASP A 127 14.16 -8.13 4.76
CA ASP A 127 13.56 -9.46 4.87
C ASP A 127 12.08 -9.44 4.47
N LEU A 128 11.33 -8.42 4.91
CA LEU A 128 9.92 -8.24 4.54
C LEU A 128 9.77 -7.98 3.04
N MET A 129 10.59 -7.10 2.47
CA MET A 129 10.55 -6.78 1.03
C MET A 129 10.88 -8.01 0.18
N ALA A 130 11.91 -8.77 0.54
CA ALA A 130 12.32 -9.97 -0.20
C ALA A 130 11.24 -11.07 -0.17
N ARG A 131 10.54 -11.23 0.96
CA ARG A 131 9.44 -12.19 1.10
C ARG A 131 8.20 -11.75 0.32
N ARG A 132 7.87 -10.46 0.34
CA ARG A 132 6.83 -9.89 -0.54
C ARG A 132 7.15 -10.21 -2.00
N ASP A 133 8.36 -9.88 -2.46
CA ASP A 133 8.76 -10.06 -3.86
C ASP A 133 8.73 -11.54 -4.28
N THR A 134 9.10 -12.44 -3.37
CA THR A 134 8.95 -13.88 -3.57
C THR A 134 7.52 -14.29 -3.86
N VAL A 135 6.53 -13.74 -3.14
CA VAL A 135 5.11 -14.02 -3.39
C VAL A 135 4.69 -13.49 -4.76
N VAL A 136 5.07 -12.27 -5.11
CA VAL A 136 4.71 -11.68 -6.41
C VAL A 136 5.29 -12.49 -7.57
N SER A 137 6.57 -12.84 -7.47
CA SER A 137 7.29 -13.65 -8.47
C SER A 137 6.70 -15.06 -8.64
N ARG A 138 6.25 -15.70 -7.55
CA ARG A 138 5.64 -17.04 -7.60
C ARG A 138 4.22 -17.05 -8.18
N ASN A 139 3.56 -15.89 -8.24
CA ASN A 139 2.18 -15.78 -8.67
C ASN A 139 2.05 -14.78 -9.83
N PRO A 140 2.62 -15.06 -11.02
CA PRO A 140 2.69 -14.09 -12.13
C PRO A 140 1.32 -13.70 -12.71
N THR A 141 0.26 -14.45 -12.42
CA THR A 141 -1.12 -14.13 -12.83
C THR A 141 -1.94 -13.49 -11.72
N LEU A 142 -1.38 -13.33 -10.51
CA LEU A 142 -2.05 -12.63 -9.42
C LEU A 142 -1.97 -11.12 -9.67
N HIS A 143 -3.13 -10.48 -9.71
CA HIS A 143 -3.23 -9.02 -9.66
C HIS A 143 -2.78 -8.54 -8.28
N PHE A 144 -1.57 -8.00 -8.19
CA PHE A 144 -0.95 -7.60 -6.92
C PHE A 144 -0.95 -6.08 -6.78
N VAL A 145 -1.54 -5.56 -5.71
CA VAL A 145 -1.53 -4.13 -5.35
C VAL A 145 -0.65 -3.94 -4.12
N GLY A 146 0.56 -3.42 -4.31
CA GLY A 146 1.48 -3.06 -3.23
C GLY A 146 1.00 -1.81 -2.52
N ALA A 147 0.42 -1.99 -1.32
CA ALA A 147 -0.07 -0.88 -0.52
C ALA A 147 1.09 0.01 -0.05
N HIS A 148 0.82 1.30 0.07
CA HIS A 148 1.75 2.33 0.54
C HIS A 148 3.05 2.33 -0.27
N MET A 149 2.94 2.42 -1.59
CA MET A 149 4.05 2.30 -2.53
C MET A 149 4.83 0.99 -2.37
N ALA A 150 4.12 -0.09 -2.03
CA ALA A 150 4.67 -1.37 -1.60
C ALA A 150 5.66 -1.27 -0.42
N SER A 151 5.62 -0.23 0.42
CA SER A 151 6.67 0.06 1.43
C SER A 151 8.05 0.34 0.81
N LEU A 152 8.10 0.78 -0.45
CA LEU A 152 9.31 1.21 -1.17
C LEU A 152 9.33 2.74 -1.37
N GLU A 153 8.48 3.48 -0.65
CA GLU A 153 8.25 4.91 -0.87
C GLU A 153 9.51 5.77 -0.83
N TRP A 154 10.56 5.32 -0.15
CA TRP A 154 11.78 6.07 0.11
C TRP A 154 12.67 6.20 -1.13
N SER A 155 12.43 5.41 -2.18
CA SER A 155 13.22 5.42 -3.40
C SER A 155 12.43 5.04 -4.65
N VAL A 156 12.28 5.99 -5.56
CA VAL A 156 11.75 5.74 -6.92
C VAL A 156 12.61 4.73 -7.70
N ASP A 157 13.89 4.54 -7.36
CA ASP A 157 14.70 3.49 -7.98
C ASP A 157 14.31 2.10 -7.48
N GLU A 158 14.04 1.94 -6.18
CA GLU A 158 13.60 0.65 -5.63
C GLU A 158 12.19 0.30 -6.11
N MET A 159 11.28 1.29 -6.16
CA MET A 159 9.98 1.10 -6.81
C MET A 159 10.13 0.71 -8.29
N SER A 160 11.05 1.34 -9.03
CA SER A 160 11.31 1.01 -10.43
C SER A 160 11.79 -0.44 -10.59
N LYS A 161 12.76 -0.88 -9.77
CA LYS A 161 13.26 -2.27 -9.78
C LYS A 161 12.14 -3.27 -9.51
N PHE A 162 11.30 -2.98 -8.50
CA PHE A 162 10.18 -3.84 -8.15
C PHE A 162 9.17 -3.95 -9.30
N LEU A 163 8.75 -2.82 -9.88
CA LEU A 163 7.77 -2.80 -10.97
C LEU A 163 8.31 -3.43 -12.28
N ASP A 164 9.59 -3.26 -12.57
CA ASP A 164 10.25 -3.87 -13.74
C ASP A 164 10.38 -5.39 -13.58
N ALA A 165 10.67 -5.89 -12.37
CA ALA A 165 10.78 -7.32 -12.09
C ALA A 165 9.42 -8.03 -12.04
N HIS A 166 8.35 -7.32 -11.69
CA HIS A 166 7.04 -7.91 -11.42
C HIS A 166 5.96 -7.27 -12.30
N PRO A 167 5.74 -7.73 -13.55
CA PRO A 167 4.79 -7.12 -14.48
C PRO A 167 3.32 -7.20 -14.05
N ASN A 168 3.00 -8.01 -13.04
CA ASN A 168 1.67 -8.18 -12.46
C ASN A 168 1.39 -7.29 -11.23
N ALA A 169 2.35 -6.46 -10.81
CA ALA A 169 2.23 -5.64 -9.61
C ALA A 169 1.90 -4.15 -9.88
N VAL A 170 0.92 -3.58 -9.22
CA VAL A 170 0.75 -2.12 -9.16
C VAL A 170 1.08 -1.63 -7.76
N ILE A 171 1.28 -0.33 -7.60
CA ILE A 171 1.50 0.32 -6.31
C ILE A 171 0.54 1.49 -6.12
N GLU A 172 0.34 1.94 -4.88
CA GLU A 172 -0.59 3.03 -4.59
C GLU A 172 -0.04 4.06 -3.57
N THR A 173 -0.51 5.30 -3.63
CA THR A 173 0.11 6.46 -2.96
C THR A 173 -0.26 6.66 -1.48
N ALA A 174 -1.18 5.88 -0.93
CA ALA A 174 -1.78 6.12 0.39
C ALA A 174 -0.75 6.28 1.50
N ALA A 175 -0.86 7.38 2.23
CA ALA A 175 0.03 7.77 3.33
C ALA A 175 1.52 7.91 2.97
N ARG A 176 1.88 8.08 1.67
CA ARG A 176 3.29 8.13 1.21
C ARG A 176 3.68 9.37 0.40
N MET A 177 2.77 10.33 0.28
CA MET A 177 2.99 11.52 -0.56
C MET A 177 4.16 12.39 -0.05
N ALA A 178 4.33 12.55 1.26
CA ALA A 178 5.44 13.31 1.84
C ALA A 178 6.81 12.70 1.50
N GLN A 179 6.95 11.37 1.51
CA GLN A 179 8.20 10.68 1.13
C GLN A 179 8.51 10.82 -0.37
N ILE A 180 7.48 10.88 -1.22
CA ILE A 180 7.64 11.20 -2.64
C ILE A 180 8.09 12.65 -2.84
N GLN A 181 7.47 13.59 -2.13
CA GLN A 181 7.83 15.01 -2.16
C GLN A 181 9.24 15.26 -1.63
N TYR A 182 9.65 14.54 -0.59
CA TYR A 182 11.02 14.56 -0.07
C TYR A 182 12.05 14.23 -1.16
N GLN A 183 11.75 13.24 -2.01
CA GLN A 183 12.60 12.89 -3.15
C GLN A 183 12.54 13.94 -4.25
N SER A 184 11.37 14.51 -4.56
CA SER A 184 11.23 15.47 -5.66
C SER A 184 11.92 16.80 -5.39
N VAL A 185 12.06 17.21 -4.13
CA VAL A 185 12.87 18.36 -3.73
C VAL A 185 14.35 18.13 -4.06
N ARG A 186 14.82 16.88 -4.01
CA ARG A 186 16.23 16.51 -4.27
C ARG A 186 16.49 16.24 -5.74
N ASP A 187 15.55 15.59 -6.41
CA ASP A 187 15.64 15.26 -7.83
C ASP A 187 14.25 15.25 -8.49
N TYR A 188 13.80 16.46 -8.85
CA TYR A 188 12.50 16.69 -9.46
C TYR A 188 12.31 15.88 -10.76
N ALA A 189 13.32 15.92 -11.64
CA ALA A 189 13.24 15.27 -12.95
C ALA A 189 13.08 13.77 -12.79
N LYS A 190 13.86 13.15 -11.90
CA LYS A 190 13.78 11.71 -11.64
C LYS A 190 12.43 11.26 -11.10
N VAL A 191 11.88 11.97 -10.11
CA VAL A 191 10.56 11.63 -9.56
C VAL A 191 9.47 11.82 -10.63
N ARG A 192 9.53 12.91 -11.39
CA ARG A 192 8.58 13.15 -12.47
C ARG A 192 8.63 12.06 -13.55
N ASP A 193 9.83 11.66 -13.96
CA ASP A 193 10.04 10.63 -14.98
C ASP A 193 9.57 9.26 -14.50
N PHE A 194 9.71 8.95 -13.20
CA PHE A 194 9.13 7.74 -12.59
C PHE A 194 7.60 7.68 -12.78
N PHE A 195 6.88 8.75 -12.41
CA PHE A 195 5.42 8.78 -12.57
C PHE A 195 4.97 8.67 -14.03
N ILE A 196 5.74 9.22 -14.98
CA ILE A 196 5.46 9.08 -16.41
C ILE A 196 5.75 7.66 -16.91
N LYS A 197 6.90 7.09 -16.56
CA LYS A 197 7.31 5.75 -16.97
C LYS A 197 6.33 4.70 -16.46
N TYR A 198 5.92 4.79 -15.20
CA TYR A 198 5.05 3.82 -14.52
C TYR A 198 3.60 4.29 -14.40
N GLN A 199 3.17 5.23 -15.23
CA GLN A 199 1.82 5.82 -15.17
C GLN A 199 0.68 4.80 -15.20
N ASP A 200 0.89 3.63 -15.82
CA ASP A 200 -0.10 2.55 -15.90
C ASP A 200 -0.09 1.63 -14.67
N ARG A 201 0.83 1.84 -13.71
CA ARG A 201 1.11 0.93 -12.58
C ARG A 201 1.04 1.62 -11.21
N ILE A 202 0.60 2.88 -11.17
CA ILE A 202 0.45 3.68 -9.96
C ILE A 202 -1.02 4.05 -9.78
N LEU A 203 -1.58 3.78 -8.61
CA LEU A 203 -2.93 4.14 -8.21
C LEU A 203 -2.89 5.25 -7.16
N TYR A 204 -3.89 6.13 -7.17
CA TYR A 204 -4.08 7.09 -6.10
C TYR A 204 -4.79 6.46 -4.90
N GLY A 205 -4.29 6.75 -3.70
CA GLY A 205 -4.87 6.38 -2.41
C GLY A 205 -4.47 7.40 -1.34
N THR A 206 -5.24 7.48 -0.25
CA THR A 206 -5.03 8.48 0.82
C THR A 206 -4.74 7.90 2.20
N ASP A 207 -5.24 6.69 2.48
CA ASP A 207 -5.27 6.07 3.82
C ASP A 207 -6.12 6.81 4.87
N LEU A 208 -7.05 7.66 4.42
CA LEU A 208 -7.92 8.40 5.34
C LEU A 208 -8.92 7.46 6.01
N THR A 209 -9.01 7.55 7.33
CA THR A 209 -9.94 6.79 8.15
C THR A 209 -10.86 7.73 8.92
N LEU A 210 -12.15 7.43 8.93
CA LEU A 210 -13.14 8.05 9.81
C LEU A 210 -13.60 6.99 10.82
N ASN A 211 -13.18 7.13 12.08
CA ASN A 211 -13.55 6.23 13.15
C ASN A 211 -14.92 6.57 13.75
N PRO A 212 -15.61 5.59 14.37
CA PRO A 212 -16.85 5.85 15.09
C PRO A 212 -16.67 6.94 16.17
N GLY A 213 -17.51 7.97 16.12
CA GLY A 213 -17.52 9.07 17.09
C GLY A 213 -16.66 10.28 16.69
N GLU A 214 -15.90 10.21 15.60
CA GLU A 214 -15.17 11.36 15.06
C GLU A 214 -16.10 12.36 14.33
N ASP A 215 -15.64 13.60 14.22
CA ASP A 215 -16.38 14.67 13.55
C ASP A 215 -16.38 14.49 12.03
N VAL A 216 -17.55 14.13 11.49
CA VAL A 216 -17.79 13.91 10.06
C VAL A 216 -17.51 15.18 9.22
N ALA A 217 -17.83 16.37 9.74
CA ALA A 217 -17.60 17.62 9.01
C ALA A 217 -16.11 17.93 8.92
N ALA A 218 -15.38 17.76 10.02
CA ALA A 218 -13.93 17.89 10.06
C ALA A 218 -13.25 16.88 9.12
N PHE A 219 -13.66 15.60 9.15
CA PHE A 219 -13.13 14.58 8.25
C PHE A 219 -13.38 14.92 6.78
N ARG A 220 -14.59 15.40 6.43
CA ARG A 220 -14.90 15.82 5.06
C ARG A 220 -13.97 16.94 4.59
N GLN A 221 -13.72 17.92 5.45
CA GLN A 221 -12.80 19.01 5.14
C GLN A 221 -11.37 18.49 4.94
N ALA A 222 -10.85 17.70 5.89
CA ALA A 222 -9.52 17.11 5.81
C ALA A 222 -9.36 16.24 4.55
N ALA A 223 -10.37 15.42 4.21
CA ALA A 223 -10.34 14.59 3.01
C ALA A 223 -10.29 15.41 1.72
N HIS A 224 -11.00 16.54 1.66
CA HIS A 224 -10.95 17.44 0.52
C HIS A 224 -9.59 18.14 0.41
N GLU A 225 -9.01 18.56 1.53
CA GLU A 225 -7.70 19.21 1.59
C GLU A 225 -6.59 18.25 1.14
N VAL A 226 -6.54 17.03 1.68
CA VAL A 226 -5.59 15.99 1.26
C VAL A 226 -5.70 15.72 -0.24
N TRP A 227 -6.91 15.47 -0.73
CA TRP A 227 -7.13 15.20 -2.16
C TRP A 227 -6.66 16.36 -3.04
N THR A 228 -6.98 17.60 -2.66
CA THR A 228 -6.63 18.80 -3.45
C THR A 228 -5.13 19.08 -3.41
N ASN A 229 -4.48 18.86 -2.28
CA ASN A 229 -3.03 19.06 -2.12
C ASN A 229 -2.23 18.03 -2.92
N ASP A 230 -2.60 16.76 -2.84
CA ASP A 230 -1.97 15.70 -3.64
C ASP A 230 -2.17 15.94 -5.13
N TRP A 231 -3.39 16.31 -5.53
CA TRP A 231 -3.69 16.63 -6.92
C TRP A 231 -2.90 17.83 -7.41
N ALA A 232 -2.79 18.90 -6.60
CA ALA A 232 -2.00 20.07 -6.96
C ALA A 232 -0.52 19.72 -7.14
N TYR A 233 0.04 18.90 -6.25
CA TYR A 233 1.41 18.42 -6.36
C TYR A 233 1.62 17.56 -7.61
N LEU A 234 0.72 16.64 -7.93
CA LEU A 234 0.90 15.76 -9.09
C LEU A 234 0.63 16.47 -10.43
N ALA A 235 -0.40 17.31 -10.50
CA ALA A 235 -0.97 17.80 -11.76
C ALA A 235 -0.50 19.21 -12.18
N THR A 236 0.04 20.01 -11.25
CA THR A 236 0.41 21.41 -11.52
C THR A 236 1.91 21.65 -11.30
N ASP A 237 2.42 22.79 -11.74
CA ASP A 237 3.79 23.28 -11.51
C ASP A 237 3.89 24.23 -10.31
N GLY A 238 2.80 24.37 -9.53
CA GLY A 238 2.77 25.27 -8.39
C GLY A 238 3.68 24.80 -7.25
N THR A 239 4.35 25.75 -6.61
CA THR A 239 5.16 25.49 -5.41
C THR A 239 4.31 25.68 -4.14
N ARG A 240 4.45 24.76 -3.18
CA ARG A 240 3.78 24.81 -1.86
C ARG A 240 4.72 24.33 -0.76
N HIS A 241 4.61 24.94 0.41
CA HIS A 241 5.28 24.44 1.60
C HIS A 241 4.62 23.14 2.08
N VAL A 242 5.43 22.15 2.45
CA VAL A 242 5.00 20.87 3.02
C VAL A 242 5.62 20.71 4.40
N ASP A 243 4.78 20.83 5.43
CA ASP A 243 5.20 20.79 6.85
C ASP A 243 5.93 19.48 7.20
N ASP A 244 5.47 18.35 6.66
CA ASP A 244 6.03 17.03 6.94
C ASP A 244 7.50 16.87 6.50
N ILE A 245 8.00 17.74 5.64
CA ILE A 245 9.41 17.71 5.19
C ILE A 245 10.12 19.06 5.34
N ASP A 246 9.45 20.05 5.94
CA ASP A 246 9.92 21.42 6.14
C ASP A 246 10.58 22.00 4.87
N ALA A 247 9.88 21.89 3.74
CA ALA A 247 10.40 22.31 2.44
C ALA A 247 9.31 22.83 1.51
N ASP A 248 9.71 23.74 0.64
CA ASP A 248 8.92 24.16 -0.51
C ASP A 248 9.05 23.15 -1.65
N VAL A 249 7.91 22.60 -2.06
CA VAL A 249 7.82 21.54 -3.07
C VAL A 249 7.15 22.07 -4.32
N THR A 250 7.86 21.99 -5.44
CA THR A 250 7.29 22.26 -6.77
C THR A 250 6.51 21.03 -7.27
N GLY A 251 5.28 21.24 -7.71
CA GLY A 251 4.45 20.19 -8.29
C GLY A 251 5.03 19.63 -9.60
N LEU A 252 4.76 18.35 -9.87
CA LEU A 252 5.33 17.54 -10.95
C LEU A 252 4.82 17.90 -12.35
N ALA A 253 3.74 18.70 -12.46
CA ALA A 253 3.11 19.05 -13.73
C ALA A 253 2.97 17.83 -14.67
N LEU A 254 2.43 16.72 -14.15
CA LEU A 254 2.23 15.50 -14.93
C LEU A 254 1.19 15.76 -16.04
N PRO A 255 1.34 15.17 -17.23
CA PRO A 255 0.35 15.30 -18.28
C PRO A 255 -1.03 14.84 -17.80
N LYS A 256 -2.11 15.49 -18.27
CA LYS A 256 -3.48 15.10 -17.90
C LYS A 256 -3.75 13.61 -18.09
N SER A 257 -3.24 13.01 -19.18
CA SER A 257 -3.39 11.58 -19.45
C SER A 257 -2.75 10.68 -18.39
N VAL A 258 -1.69 11.14 -17.72
CA VAL A 258 -1.05 10.44 -16.59
C VAL A 258 -1.92 10.59 -15.33
N ILE A 259 -2.41 11.80 -15.06
CA ILE A 259 -3.31 12.06 -13.92
C ILE A 259 -4.59 11.24 -14.01
N ASP A 260 -5.24 11.19 -15.18
CA ASP A 260 -6.46 10.40 -15.39
C ASP A 260 -6.25 8.90 -15.11
N LYS A 261 -5.05 8.37 -15.39
CA LYS A 261 -4.70 6.98 -15.09
C LYS A 261 -4.54 6.74 -13.60
N ILE A 262 -3.74 7.58 -12.94
CA ILE A 262 -3.43 7.48 -11.50
C ILE A 262 -4.71 7.61 -10.65
N TYR A 263 -5.55 8.60 -10.95
CA TYR A 263 -6.75 8.89 -10.16
C TYR A 263 -7.95 8.01 -10.50
N TYR A 264 -7.97 7.33 -11.65
CA TYR A 264 -9.17 6.60 -12.08
C TYR A 264 -8.88 5.34 -12.89
N ALA A 265 -8.26 5.46 -14.07
CA ALA A 265 -8.26 4.35 -15.04
C ALA A 265 -7.54 3.10 -14.53
N ASN A 266 -6.47 3.26 -13.73
CA ASN A 266 -5.75 2.13 -13.14
C ASN A 266 -6.60 1.41 -12.09
N ALA A 267 -7.26 2.14 -11.18
CA ALA A 267 -8.15 1.53 -10.19
C ALA A 267 -9.35 0.83 -10.86
N GLN A 268 -9.91 1.44 -11.91
CA GLN A 268 -10.97 0.82 -12.71
C GLN A 268 -10.50 -0.49 -13.34
N ARG A 269 -9.28 -0.51 -13.91
CA ARG A 269 -8.69 -1.71 -14.49
C ARG A 269 -8.49 -2.80 -13.43
N GLU A 270 -7.81 -2.49 -12.33
CA GLU A 270 -7.41 -3.50 -11.35
C GLU A 270 -8.60 -4.09 -10.58
N PHE A 271 -9.55 -3.27 -10.13
CA PHE A 271 -10.61 -3.73 -9.22
C PHE A 271 -11.90 -4.17 -9.91
N PHE A 272 -12.08 -3.84 -11.20
CA PHE A 272 -13.36 -4.05 -11.89
C PHE A 272 -13.24 -4.78 -13.24
N SER A 273 -12.04 -5.24 -13.63
CA SER A 273 -11.85 -5.99 -14.89
C SER A 273 -11.81 -7.52 -14.70
N ARG A 274 -12.44 -8.02 -13.62
CA ARG A 274 -12.58 -9.47 -13.41
C ARG A 274 -13.40 -10.08 -14.56
N PRO A 275 -13.00 -11.25 -15.11
CA PRO A 275 -13.76 -11.95 -16.15
C PRO A 275 -15.14 -12.43 -15.67
#